data_AF-A0A673I7J4-F1
#
_entry.id   AF-A0A673I7J4-F1
#
_cell.length_a   1.000
_cell.length_b   1.000
_cell.length_c   1.000
_cell.angle_alpha   90.00
_cell.angle_beta   90.00
_cell.angle_gamma   90.00
#
_symmetry.space_group_name_H-M   'P 1'
#
loop_
_entity.id
_entity.type
_entity.pdbx_description
1 polymer ?
#
loop_
_entity_poly.entity_id
_entity_poly.type
_entity_poly.pdbx_seq_one_letter_code
_entity_poly.pdbx_strand_id
1 'polypeptide(L)'
;MAVMQLLDCKLLLKPKEEEVQTAWWKSRSYASKKPVTKGKGKGMVKEVFKGPEVCKDPVRLCTHAVGVNIFKQGEDPLIKPREEYPEWLFQLDLGPPKKLNELEPDSREYWKLLRKEHIWRHNKLHKGKKM
;
A
#
# COMPACT_ATOMS: atom_id res chain seq x y z
N MET A 1 44.18 -11.01 -45.67
CA MET A 1 44.75 -10.21 -44.57
C MET A 1 43.96 -10.51 -43.32
N ALA A 2 44.54 -11.32 -42.43
CA ALA A 2 44.05 -11.51 -41.07
C ALA A 2 44.45 -10.29 -40.24
N VAL A 3 43.60 -9.82 -39.31
CA VAL A 3 43.99 -9.41 -37.95
C VAL A 3 42.77 -9.50 -36.99
N MET A 4 42.78 -10.52 -36.13
CA MET A 4 42.43 -10.58 -34.68
C MET A 4 41.04 -10.11 -34.19
N GLN A 5 40.23 -10.95 -33.52
CA GLN A 5 40.33 -11.39 -32.09
C GLN A 5 40.28 -10.19 -31.12
N LEU A 6 39.59 -10.16 -29.97
CA LEU A 6 38.74 -11.05 -29.17
C LEU A 6 38.28 -10.20 -27.95
N LEU A 7 37.34 -10.71 -27.16
CA LEU A 7 36.97 -10.35 -25.77
C LEU A 7 35.85 -9.32 -25.55
N ASP A 8 34.73 -9.89 -25.10
CA ASP A 8 34.03 -9.55 -23.85
C ASP A 8 33.54 -8.13 -23.61
N CYS A 9 32.22 -7.95 -23.60
CA CYS A 9 31.53 -7.72 -22.32
C CYS A 9 30.01 -7.76 -22.50
N LYS A 10 29.45 -8.93 -22.16
CA LYS A 10 28.07 -9.11 -21.76
C LYS A 10 27.89 -8.54 -20.35
N LEU A 11 27.33 -7.33 -20.24
CA LEU A 11 26.66 -6.83 -19.03
C LEU A 11 25.43 -6.03 -19.50
N LEU A 12 24.26 -6.65 -19.68
CA LEU A 12 23.22 -6.83 -18.65
C LEU A 12 22.95 -5.59 -17.79
N LEU A 13 21.92 -4.82 -18.19
CA LEU A 13 20.84 -4.35 -17.31
C LEU A 13 19.78 -3.65 -18.17
N LYS A 14 18.78 -4.43 -18.64
CA LYS A 14 17.53 -3.86 -19.18
C LYS A 14 16.62 -3.49 -18.01
N PRO A 15 15.94 -2.32 -18.05
CA PRO A 15 15.20 -1.77 -16.93
C PRO A 15 13.95 -2.62 -16.63
N LYS A 16 13.79 -2.94 -15.35
CA LYS A 16 12.80 -3.85 -14.78
C LYS A 16 11.58 -3.08 -14.25
N GLU A 17 11.01 -2.21 -15.08
CA GLU A 17 9.91 -1.31 -14.65
C GLU A 17 8.62 -1.43 -15.48
N GLU A 18 8.65 -2.08 -16.65
CA GLU A 18 7.44 -2.25 -17.48
C GLU A 18 6.51 -3.39 -17.00
N GLU A 19 7.04 -4.40 -16.31
CA GLU A 19 6.22 -5.53 -15.81
C GLU A 19 5.26 -5.12 -14.67
N VAL A 20 5.59 -4.08 -13.91
CA VAL A 20 4.79 -3.69 -12.72
C VAL A 20 3.48 -2.98 -13.12
N GLN A 21 3.46 -2.29 -14.26
CA GLN A 21 2.24 -1.59 -14.72
C GLN A 21 1.22 -2.52 -15.39
N THR A 22 1.68 -3.53 -16.13
CA THR A 22 0.77 -4.49 -16.79
C THR A 22 0.09 -5.44 -15.80
N ALA A 23 0.73 -5.69 -14.65
CA ALA A 23 0.16 -6.47 -13.56
C ALA A 23 -1.04 -5.75 -12.90
N TRP A 24 -1.03 -4.41 -12.81
CA TRP A 24 -2.11 -3.65 -12.16
C TRP A 24 -3.37 -3.54 -13.04
N TRP A 25 -3.25 -3.64 -14.36
CA TRP A 25 -4.39 -3.66 -15.29
C TRP A 25 -5.06 -5.05 -15.40
N LYS A 26 -4.29 -6.14 -15.31
CA LYS A 26 -4.79 -7.50 -15.56
C LYS A 26 -5.72 -8.07 -14.47
N SER A 27 -5.79 -7.45 -13.29
CA SER A 27 -6.52 -8.00 -12.13
C SER A 27 -7.98 -7.54 -12.00
N ARG A 28 -8.49 -6.66 -12.89
CA ARG A 28 -9.83 -6.05 -12.76
C ARG A 28 -10.93 -6.80 -13.54
N SER A 29 -10.88 -8.13 -13.60
CA SER A 29 -11.83 -8.95 -14.39
C SER A 29 -12.71 -9.90 -13.58
N TYR A 30 -12.67 -9.88 -12.23
CA TYR A 30 -13.36 -10.88 -11.40
C TYR A 30 -14.71 -10.45 -10.81
N ALA A 31 -15.30 -9.34 -11.28
CA ALA A 31 -16.57 -8.85 -10.73
C ALA A 31 -17.65 -8.58 -11.80
N SER A 32 -17.76 -9.43 -12.81
CA SER A 32 -19.05 -9.63 -13.50
C SER A 32 -19.90 -10.57 -12.64
N LYS A 33 -20.79 -10.00 -11.84
CA LYS A 33 -21.78 -10.78 -11.06
C LYS A 33 -22.65 -11.56 -12.04
N LYS A 34 -22.35 -12.83 -12.24
CA LYS A 34 -23.28 -13.78 -12.88
C LYS A 34 -24.51 -13.89 -11.97
N PRO A 35 -25.74 -13.85 -12.49
CA PRO A 35 -26.93 -14.07 -11.67
C PRO A 35 -26.90 -15.53 -11.19
N VAL A 36 -26.50 -15.73 -9.93
CA VAL A 36 -26.54 -17.03 -9.27
C VAL A 36 -27.99 -17.34 -8.93
N THR A 37 -28.53 -18.34 -9.59
CA THR A 37 -29.76 -19.04 -9.23
C THR A 37 -29.69 -19.48 -7.76
N LYS A 38 -30.78 -19.24 -7.01
CA LYS A 38 -30.96 -19.63 -5.61
C LYS A 38 -30.61 -21.12 -5.41
N GLY A 39 -29.43 -21.38 -4.87
CA GLY A 39 -28.99 -22.68 -4.35
C GLY A 39 -28.77 -22.59 -2.84
N LYS A 40 -29.64 -23.25 -2.09
CA LYS A 40 -29.66 -23.32 -0.62
C LYS A 40 -28.42 -24.10 -0.14
N GLY A 41 -27.46 -23.41 0.46
CA GLY A 41 -26.22 -24.00 0.98
C GLY A 41 -25.82 -23.38 2.31
N LYS A 42 -25.95 -24.19 3.36
CA LYS A 42 -25.57 -24.06 4.78
C LYS A 42 -24.65 -22.89 5.16
N GLY A 43 -25.10 -22.16 6.19
CA GLY A 43 -24.41 -21.05 6.82
C GLY A 43 -22.93 -21.33 7.11
N MET A 44 -22.09 -20.59 6.40
CA MET A 44 -20.76 -20.24 6.88
C MET A 44 -20.98 -19.41 8.15
N VAL A 45 -20.84 -20.05 9.31
CA VAL A 45 -20.57 -19.32 10.56
C VAL A 45 -19.36 -18.46 10.25
N LYS A 46 -19.59 -17.15 10.13
CA LYS A 46 -18.53 -16.16 10.24
C LYS A 46 -18.00 -16.37 11.65
N GLU A 47 -16.97 -17.20 11.79
CA GLU A 47 -16.03 -17.15 12.90
C GLU A 47 -15.64 -15.67 13.01
N VAL A 48 -16.30 -14.97 13.92
CA VAL A 48 -15.96 -13.58 14.24
C VAL A 48 -14.63 -13.72 14.93
N PHE A 49 -13.56 -13.58 14.15
CA PHE A 49 -12.20 -13.54 14.65
C PHE A 49 -12.15 -12.41 15.67
N LYS A 50 -12.32 -12.74 16.95
CA LYS A 50 -12.15 -11.79 18.03
C LYS A 50 -10.69 -11.41 17.96
N GLY A 51 -10.43 -10.15 17.63
CA GLY A 51 -9.08 -9.61 17.66
C GLY A 51 -8.45 -9.89 19.02
N PRO A 52 -7.12 -10.04 19.10
CA PRO A 52 -6.42 -10.26 20.35
C PRO A 52 -6.83 -9.18 21.38
N GLU A 53 -6.91 -9.59 22.65
CA GLU A 53 -7.34 -8.71 23.72
C GLU A 53 -6.39 -7.52 23.84
N VAL A 54 -6.94 -6.31 23.69
CA VAL A 54 -6.18 -5.07 23.78
C VAL A 54 -5.99 -4.72 25.25
N CYS A 55 -4.74 -4.53 25.69
CA CYS A 55 -4.43 -4.04 27.03
C CYS A 55 -5.07 -2.65 27.25
N LYS A 56 -5.76 -2.46 28.38
CA LYS A 56 -6.42 -1.19 28.75
C LYS A 56 -5.65 -0.37 29.78
N ASP A 57 -4.49 -0.86 30.21
CA ASP A 57 -3.69 -0.22 31.25
C ASP A 57 -2.92 0.98 30.70
N PRO A 58 -3.13 2.20 31.24
CA PRO A 58 -2.55 3.42 30.67
C PRO A 58 -1.02 3.45 30.78
N VAL A 59 -0.47 2.94 31.88
CA VAL A 59 0.98 2.94 32.13
C VAL A 59 1.71 2.05 31.12
N ARG A 60 1.14 0.88 30.79
CA ARG A 60 1.73 -0.07 29.84
C ARG A 60 1.69 0.49 28.41
N LEU A 61 0.62 1.20 28.04
CA LEU A 61 0.48 1.84 26.72
C LEU A 61 1.45 3.00 26.50
N CYS A 62 1.85 3.71 27.54
CA CYS A 62 2.83 4.81 27.44
C CYS A 62 4.29 4.34 27.46
N THR A 63 4.56 3.17 28.04
CA THR A 63 5.93 2.66 28.22
C THR A 63 6.33 1.63 27.17
N HIS A 64 5.37 0.83 26.68
CA HIS A 64 5.61 -0.25 25.74
C HIS A 64 4.75 -0.06 24.50
N ALA A 65 5.31 -0.42 23.34
CA ALA A 65 4.56 -0.48 22.09
C ALA A 65 3.77 -1.79 22.01
N VAL A 66 2.68 -1.86 22.77
CA VAL A 66 1.82 -3.04 22.86
C VAL A 66 1.27 -3.42 21.48
N GLY A 67 1.42 -4.69 21.09
CA GLY A 67 0.89 -5.21 19.83
C GLY A 67 1.85 -5.12 18.64
N VAL A 68 3.10 -4.70 18.88
CA VAL A 68 4.17 -4.76 17.88
C VAL A 68 4.75 -6.17 17.78
N ASN A 69 4.83 -6.90 18.89
CA ASN A 69 5.34 -8.27 18.86
C ASN A 69 4.27 -9.26 18.34
N ILE A 70 4.57 -9.92 17.23
CA ILE A 70 3.73 -10.97 16.62
C ILE A 70 4.13 -12.39 17.03
N PHE A 71 5.27 -12.57 17.69
CA PHE A 71 5.78 -13.88 18.08
C PHE A 71 5.17 -14.35 19.40
N LYS A 72 4.96 -15.67 19.53
CA LYS A 72 4.41 -16.29 20.75
C LYS A 72 5.36 -16.19 21.95
N GLN A 73 6.67 -16.15 21.68
CA GLN A 73 7.70 -15.92 22.66
C GLN A 73 8.37 -14.59 22.32
N GLY A 74 8.39 -13.68 23.28
CA GLY A 74 8.95 -12.35 23.13
C GLY A 74 8.12 -11.33 23.90
N GLU A 75 8.77 -10.26 24.34
CA GLU A 75 8.12 -9.12 24.99
C GLU A 75 7.94 -7.97 23.99
N ASP A 76 6.97 -7.11 24.24
CA ASP A 76 6.77 -5.90 23.44
C ASP A 76 7.95 -4.94 23.62
N PRO A 77 8.42 -4.29 22.55
CA PRO A 77 9.52 -3.34 22.66
C PRO A 77 9.12 -2.10 23.46
N LEU A 78 10.07 -1.61 24.26
CA LEU A 78 9.95 -0.37 25.03
C LEU A 78 9.99 0.86 24.11
N ILE A 79 9.21 1.88 24.46
CA ILE A 79 9.23 3.18 23.79
C ILE A 79 10.46 3.95 24.28
N LYS A 80 11.33 4.32 23.35
CA LYS A 80 12.59 5.02 23.61
C LYS A 80 12.38 6.53 23.76
N PRO A 81 13.33 7.28 24.33
CA PRO A 81 13.29 8.74 24.31
C PRO A 81 13.43 9.29 22.89
N ARG A 82 12.99 10.53 22.68
CA ARG A 82 12.98 11.24 21.39
C ARG A 82 14.33 11.19 20.65
N GLU A 83 15.42 11.31 21.38
CA GLU A 83 16.79 11.41 20.86
C GLU A 83 17.26 10.15 20.13
N GLU A 84 16.70 8.99 20.47
CA GLU A 84 17.03 7.73 19.80
C GLU A 84 16.30 7.57 18.45
N TYR A 85 15.27 8.40 18.20
CA TYR A 85 14.52 8.36 16.97
C TYR A 85 15.07 9.38 15.95
N PRO A 86 15.12 9.01 14.66
CA PRO A 86 15.53 9.94 13.61
C PRO A 86 14.63 11.18 13.55
N GLU A 87 15.23 12.35 13.26
CA GLU A 87 14.49 13.63 13.24
C GLU A 87 13.37 13.66 12.18
N TRP A 88 13.55 12.97 11.05
CA TRP A 88 12.54 12.92 9.98
C TRP A 88 11.20 12.36 10.46
N LEU A 89 11.18 11.54 11.52
CA LEU A 89 9.96 10.99 12.10
C LEU A 89 9.03 12.10 12.62
N PHE A 90 9.62 13.16 13.18
CA PHE A 90 8.89 14.30 13.75
C PHE A 90 8.56 15.38 12.73
N GLN A 91 9.10 15.26 11.51
CA GLN A 91 8.84 16.18 10.40
C GLN A 91 7.66 15.70 9.52
N LEU A 92 7.05 14.55 9.84
CA LEU A 92 5.92 14.02 9.10
C LEU A 92 4.65 14.84 9.32
N ASP A 93 3.92 15.11 8.23
CA ASP A 93 2.62 15.76 8.28
C ASP A 93 1.55 14.80 8.83
N LEU A 94 1.19 14.95 10.11
CA LEU A 94 0.10 14.21 10.75
C LEU A 94 -1.29 14.84 10.55
N GLY A 95 -1.33 15.94 9.80
CA GLY A 95 -2.55 16.70 9.52
C GLY A 95 -3.43 16.07 8.43
N PRO A 96 -4.52 16.76 8.05
CA PRO A 96 -5.30 16.37 6.90
C PRO A 96 -4.41 16.36 5.63
N PRO A 97 -4.72 15.49 4.65
CA PRO A 97 -3.96 15.44 3.43
C PRO A 97 -4.00 16.79 2.69
N LYS A 98 -2.84 17.26 2.24
CA LYS A 98 -2.69 18.50 1.47
C LYS A 98 -3.56 18.47 0.22
N LYS A 99 -4.20 19.60 -0.08
CA LYS A 99 -5.02 19.74 -1.29
C LYS A 99 -4.15 20.07 -2.50
N LEU A 100 -4.70 19.85 -3.70
CA LEU A 100 -4.00 20.17 -4.95
C LEU A 100 -3.57 21.64 -5.03
N ASN A 101 -4.40 22.56 -4.54
CA ASN A 101 -4.13 24.00 -4.58
C ASN A 101 -2.97 24.45 -3.67
N GLU A 102 -2.63 23.65 -2.66
CA GLU A 102 -1.59 23.95 -1.67
C GLU A 102 -0.22 23.39 -2.10
N LEU A 103 -0.19 22.54 -3.13
CA LEU A 103 1.01 21.87 -3.59
C LEU A 103 1.61 22.59 -4.78
N GLU A 104 2.94 22.62 -4.83
CA GLU A 104 3.70 23.19 -5.93
C GLU A 104 3.57 22.33 -7.20
N PRO A 105 3.33 22.92 -8.39
CA PRO A 105 3.15 22.19 -9.63
C PRO A 105 4.33 21.31 -10.06
N ASP A 106 5.54 21.64 -9.60
CA ASP A 106 6.77 20.93 -9.98
C ASP A 106 7.07 19.72 -9.08
N SER A 107 6.29 19.53 -8.00
CA SER A 107 6.44 18.39 -7.11
C SER A 107 5.81 17.12 -7.69
N ARG A 108 6.47 15.97 -7.45
CA ARG A 108 5.91 14.65 -7.80
C ARG A 108 4.58 14.37 -7.09
N GLU A 109 4.37 14.94 -5.91
CA GLU A 109 3.15 14.75 -5.12
C GLU A 109 1.93 15.41 -5.75
N TYR A 110 2.12 16.60 -6.32
CA TYR A 110 1.11 17.33 -7.08
C TYR A 110 0.55 16.46 -8.21
N TRP A 111 1.44 15.90 -9.04
CA TRP A 111 1.04 15.04 -10.16
C TRP A 111 0.39 13.72 -9.73
N LYS A 112 0.77 13.16 -8.58
CA LYS A 112 0.11 11.98 -8.01
C LYS A 112 -1.34 12.30 -7.61
N LEU A 113 -1.58 13.44 -6.96
CA LEU A 113 -2.93 13.86 -6.58
C LEU A 113 -3.78 14.22 -7.79
N LEU A 114 -3.24 14.96 -8.76
CA LEU A 114 -3.95 15.33 -9.98
C LEU A 114 -4.43 14.07 -10.73
N ARG A 115 -3.56 13.06 -10.86
CA ARG A 115 -3.94 11.77 -11.46
C ARG A 115 -5.07 11.09 -10.68
N LYS A 116 -5.01 11.11 -9.36
CA LYS A 116 -6.04 10.53 -8.47
C LYS A 116 -7.39 11.21 -8.69
N GLU A 117 -7.42 12.54 -8.77
CA GLU A 117 -8.63 13.32 -9.04
C GLU A 117 -9.21 13.05 -10.42
N HIS A 118 -8.36 12.93 -11.45
CA HIS A 118 -8.79 12.56 -12.79
C HIS A 118 -9.42 11.17 -12.83
N ILE A 119 -8.82 10.18 -12.15
CA ILE A 119 -9.39 8.84 -12.03
C ILE A 119 -10.75 8.89 -11.32
N TRP A 120 -10.86 9.66 -10.24
CA TRP A 120 -12.13 9.81 -9.52
C TRP A 120 -13.21 10.45 -10.38
N ARG A 121 -12.87 11.52 -11.11
CA ARG A 121 -13.77 12.17 -12.06
C ARG A 121 -14.21 11.18 -13.15
N HIS A 122 -13.28 10.45 -13.75
CA HIS A 122 -13.58 9.45 -14.76
C HIS A 122 -14.52 8.36 -14.22
N ASN A 123 -14.19 7.76 -13.07
CA ASN A 123 -15.03 6.75 -12.43
C ASN A 123 -16.43 7.28 -12.10
N LYS A 124 -16.55 8.55 -11.69
CA LYS A 124 -17.84 9.19 -11.40
C LYS A 124 -18.68 9.36 -12.68
N LEU A 125 -18.07 9.81 -13.77
CA LEU A 125 -18.74 10.01 -15.07
C LEU A 125 -19.09 8.70 -15.78
N HIS A 126 -18.30 7.65 -15.58
CA HIS A 126 -18.54 6.33 -16.14
C HIS A 126 -19.42 5.44 -15.26
N LYS A 127 -19.80 5.92 -14.07
CA LYS A 127 -20.74 5.21 -13.21
C LYS A 127 -22.12 5.17 -13.88
N GLY A 128 -22.58 3.98 -14.25
CA GLY A 128 -23.90 3.77 -14.84
C GLY A 128 -23.97 3.87 -16.36
N LYS A 129 -22.86 4.17 -17.06
CA LYS A 129 -22.79 3.96 -18.50
C LYS A 129 -22.73 2.47 -18.78
N LYS A 130 -23.75 1.93 -19.45
CA LYS A 130 -23.64 0.60 -20.09
C LYS A 130 -22.71 0.73 -21.30
N MET A 131 -21.92 -0.31 -21.54
CA MET A 131 -21.14 -0.47 -22.78
C MET A 131 -22.06 -0.42 -23.99
#